data_AF-A0A2E4PKY5-F1
#
_entry.id   AF-A0A2E4PKY5-F1
#
_cell.length_a   1.000
_cell.length_b   1.000
_cell.length_c   1.000
_cell.angle_alpha   90.00
_cell.angle_beta   90.00
_cell.angle_gamma   90.00
#
_symmetry.space_group_name_H-M   'P 1'
#
loop_
_entity.id
_entity.type
_entity.pdbx_description
1 polymer ?
#
loop_
_entity_poly.entity_id
_entity_poly.type
_entity_poly.pdbx_seq_one_letter_code
_entity_poly.pdbx_strand_id
1 'polypeptide(L)'
;MFSLSSFAQEKSFAKFDREQMIKDTNEMATYLDIDNNLKQSLIQLVDMRIESVGTATNLEEAKKINSQFNTKILAGLPQEKRERLLENKALHKKIILEL
;
A
#
# COMPACT_ATOMS: atom_id res chain seq x y z
N MET A 1 -26.58 -25.62 -12.08
CA MET A 1 -26.70 -24.16 -11.88
C MET A 1 -25.70 -23.76 -10.82
N PHE A 2 -24.80 -22.83 -11.14
CA PHE A 2 -23.77 -22.32 -10.23
C PHE A 2 -24.44 -21.52 -9.11
N SER A 3 -24.31 -21.96 -7.86
CA SER A 3 -24.61 -21.12 -6.70
C SER A 3 -23.29 -20.59 -6.15
N LEU A 4 -22.76 -19.56 -6.82
CA LEU A 4 -21.57 -18.81 -6.40
C LEU A 4 -21.90 -17.75 -5.32
N SER A 5 -23.04 -17.86 -4.65
CA SER A 5 -23.53 -16.82 -3.73
C SER A 5 -22.94 -16.88 -2.31
N SER A 6 -21.78 -17.54 -2.12
CA SER A 6 -21.05 -17.56 -0.84
C SER A 6 -19.67 -16.90 -0.87
N PHE A 7 -19.15 -16.55 -2.06
CA PHE A 7 -17.82 -15.90 -2.16
C PHE A 7 -17.86 -14.37 -2.06
N ALA A 8 -19.06 -13.79 -2.00
CA ALA A 8 -19.28 -12.34 -1.89
C ALA A 8 -19.59 -11.90 -0.45
N GLN A 9 -19.24 -12.72 0.56
CA GLN A 9 -19.39 -12.32 1.96
C GLN A 9 -18.24 -11.36 2.33
N GLU A 10 -18.48 -10.08 2.04
CA GLU A 10 -17.92 -8.87 2.67
C GLU A 10 -16.71 -9.10 3.60
N LYS A 11 -15.53 -9.32 3.04
CA LYS A 11 -14.25 -9.22 3.76
C LYS A 11 -13.62 -7.85 3.50
N SER A 12 -14.35 -6.79 3.83
CA SER A 12 -13.81 -5.42 3.76
C SER A 12 -12.94 -5.15 5.00
N PHE A 13 -11.73 -5.73 5.03
CA PHE A 13 -10.81 -5.56 6.16
C PHE A 13 -10.09 -4.19 6.16
N ALA A 14 -9.93 -3.57 5.00
CA ALA A 14 -9.99 -2.13 4.78
C ALA A 14 -10.15 -1.93 3.28
N LYS A 15 -11.09 -1.09 2.85
CA LYS A 15 -11.11 -0.63 1.46
C LYS A 15 -9.97 0.37 1.33
N PHE A 16 -8.81 -0.11 0.91
CA PHE A 16 -7.81 0.76 0.36
C PHE A 16 -8.43 1.47 -0.84
N ASP A 17 -8.61 2.79 -0.70
CA ASP A 17 -9.01 3.63 -1.81
C ASP A 17 -7.79 3.81 -2.71
N ARG A 18 -7.86 3.17 -3.89
CA ARG A 18 -6.78 3.21 -4.87
C ARG A 18 -6.40 4.63 -5.27
N GLU A 19 -7.39 5.50 -5.49
CA GLU A 19 -7.14 6.87 -5.91
C GLU A 19 -6.42 7.65 -4.82
N GLN A 20 -6.85 7.48 -3.57
CA GLN A 20 -6.21 8.11 -2.42
C GLN A 20 -4.78 7.58 -2.22
N MET A 21 -4.55 6.26 -2.31
CA MET A 21 -3.20 5.69 -2.15
C MET A 21 -2.24 6.13 -3.26
N ILE A 22 -2.73 6.25 -4.51
CA ILE A 22 -1.92 6.80 -5.61
C ILE A 22 -1.61 8.28 -5.35
N LYS A 23 -2.59 9.05 -4.85
CA LYS A 23 -2.38 10.46 -4.49
C LYS A 23 -1.33 10.61 -3.38
N ASP A 24 -1.41 9.79 -2.34
CA ASP A 24 -0.45 9.78 -1.23
C ASP A 24 0.95 9.36 -1.72
N THR A 25 1.03 8.39 -2.64
CA THR A 25 2.30 7.98 -3.26
C THR A 25 2.89 9.08 -4.13
N ASN A 26 2.06 9.84 -4.84
CA ASN A 26 2.50 11.02 -5.59
C ASN A 26 3.02 12.11 -4.65
N GLU A 27 2.29 12.40 -3.57
CA GLU A 27 2.71 13.35 -2.53
C GLU A 27 4.06 12.95 -1.92
N MET A 28 4.24 11.65 -1.62
CA MET A 28 5.51 11.11 -1.16
C MET A 28 6.62 11.26 -2.18
N ALA A 29 6.37 10.89 -3.44
CA ALA A 29 7.37 11.00 -4.49
C ALA A 29 7.83 12.45 -4.71
N THR A 30 6.91 13.41 -4.64
CA THR A 30 7.26 14.84 -4.71
C THR A 30 8.04 15.30 -3.48
N TYR A 31 7.59 14.96 -2.27
CA TYR A 31 8.28 15.34 -1.04
C TYR A 31 9.71 14.78 -0.96
N LEU A 32 9.88 13.53 -1.41
CA LEU A 32 11.15 12.84 -1.41
C LEU A 32 11.98 13.12 -2.66
N ASP A 33 11.52 13.89 -3.64
CA ASP A 33 12.22 14.09 -4.92
C ASP A 33 12.65 12.75 -5.55
N ILE A 34 11.65 11.87 -5.75
CA ILE A 34 11.79 10.55 -6.35
C ILE A 34 11.62 10.69 -7.87
N ASP A 35 12.53 10.06 -8.62
CA ASP A 35 12.45 10.04 -10.07
C ASP A 35 11.21 9.26 -10.57
N ASN A 36 10.83 9.51 -11.83
CA ASN A 36 9.64 8.91 -12.40
C ASN A 36 9.69 7.36 -12.45
N ASN A 37 10.84 6.73 -12.63
CA ASN A 37 10.93 5.28 -12.74
C ASN A 37 10.65 4.61 -11.39
N LEU A 38 11.29 5.10 -10.33
CA LEU A 38 11.03 4.62 -8.97
C LEU A 38 9.60 4.95 -8.54
N LYS A 39 9.09 6.13 -8.88
CA LYS A 39 7.69 6.50 -8.65
C LYS A 39 6.71 5.52 -9.29
N GLN A 40 6.90 5.14 -10.56
CA GLN A 40 6.03 4.16 -11.21
C GLN A 40 6.11 2.78 -10.54
N SER A 41 7.31 2.38 -10.14
CA SER A 41 7.52 1.12 -9.40
C SER A 41 6.78 1.11 -8.05
N LEU A 42 6.77 2.24 -7.34
CA LEU A 42 6.04 2.41 -6.08
C LEU A 42 4.51 2.37 -6.28
N ILE A 43 4.01 2.99 -7.35
CA ILE A 43 2.58 2.94 -7.71
C ILE A 43 2.17 1.48 -8.01
N GLN A 44 2.99 0.73 -8.75
CA GLN A 44 2.74 -0.70 -9.00
C GLN A 44 2.74 -1.52 -7.70
N LEU A 45 3.64 -1.23 -6.76
CA LEU A 45 3.64 -1.88 -5.44
C LEU A 45 2.36 -1.59 -4.66
N VAL A 46 1.84 -0.36 -4.76
CA VAL A 46 0.56 0.04 -4.16
C VAL A 46 -0.61 -0.69 -4.80
N ASP A 47 -0.64 -0.80 -6.12
CA ASP A 47 -1.70 -1.54 -6.83
C ASP A 47 -1.70 -3.03 -6.42
N MET A 48 -0.53 -3.67 -6.42
CA MET A 48 -0.41 -5.07 -5.98
C MET A 48 -0.80 -5.26 -4.51
N ARG A 49 -0.52 -4.28 -3.64
CA ARG A 49 -0.94 -4.30 -2.24
C ARG A 49 -2.47 -4.31 -2.13
N ILE A 50 -3.14 -3.44 -2.88
CA ILE A 50 -4.61 -3.34 -2.88
C ILE A 50 -5.22 -4.66 -3.33
N GLU A 51 -4.75 -5.22 -4.44
CA GLU A 51 -5.22 -6.51 -4.95
C GLU A 51 -4.98 -7.63 -3.94
N SER A 52 -3.75 -7.76 -3.44
CA SER A 52 -3.37 -8.86 -2.53
C SER A 52 -4.16 -8.82 -1.23
N VAL A 53 -4.33 -7.64 -0.63
CA VAL A 53 -5.15 -7.48 0.59
C VAL A 53 -6.62 -7.72 0.29
N GLY A 54 -7.12 -7.31 -0.87
CA GLY A 54 -8.49 -7.59 -1.32
C GLY A 54 -8.78 -9.09 -1.52
N THR A 55 -7.76 -9.89 -1.81
CA THR A 55 -7.89 -11.36 -1.93
C THR A 55 -7.68 -12.13 -0.63
N ALA A 56 -7.32 -11.45 0.47
CA ALA A 56 -7.02 -12.12 1.74
C ALA A 56 -8.25 -12.86 2.31
N THR A 57 -8.02 -14.06 2.85
CA THR A 57 -9.10 -14.90 3.37
C THR A 57 -9.48 -14.55 4.80
N ASN A 58 -8.67 -13.80 5.52
CA ASN A 58 -8.96 -13.37 6.90
C ASN A 58 -8.16 -12.11 7.26
N LEU A 59 -8.51 -11.48 8.39
CA LEU A 59 -7.88 -10.24 8.84
C LEU A 59 -6.39 -10.41 9.15
N GLU A 60 -5.98 -11.54 9.72
CA GLU A 60 -4.57 -11.79 10.05
C GLU A 60 -3.71 -11.89 8.78
N GLU A 61 -4.21 -12.59 7.77
CA GLU A 61 -3.60 -12.68 6.45
C GLU A 61 -3.53 -11.29 5.78
N ALA A 62 -4.62 -10.52 5.82
CA ALA A 62 -4.64 -9.15 5.30
C ALA A 62 -3.57 -8.27 5.97
N LYS A 63 -3.46 -8.32 7.31
CA LYS A 63 -2.42 -7.60 8.07
C LYS A 63 -1.01 -8.04 7.69
N LYS A 64 -0.79 -9.36 7.52
CA LYS A 64 0.50 -9.91 7.11
C LYS A 64 0.90 -9.45 5.72
N ILE A 65 0.01 -9.55 4.73
CA ILE A 65 0.23 -9.09 3.35
C ILE A 65 0.54 -7.59 3.36
N ASN A 66 -0.27 -6.80 4.06
CA ASN A 66 -0.09 -5.37 4.18
C ASN A 66 1.27 -4.98 4.79
N SER A 67 1.69 -5.66 5.85
CA SER A 67 2.99 -5.46 6.49
C SER A 67 4.15 -5.81 5.55
N GLN A 68 4.02 -6.87 4.74
CA GLN A 68 5.00 -7.19 3.71
C GLN A 68 5.12 -6.08 2.66
N PHE A 69 4.00 -5.51 2.21
CA PHE A 69 4.03 -4.39 1.26
C PHE A 69 4.59 -3.10 1.88
N ASN A 70 4.27 -2.79 3.14
CA ASN A 70 4.90 -1.69 3.87
C ASN A 70 6.43 -1.84 3.87
N THR A 71 6.91 -3.05 4.16
CA THR A 71 8.35 -3.37 4.15
C THR A 71 8.96 -3.23 2.76
N LYS A 72 8.29 -3.72 1.72
CA LYS A 72 8.76 -3.61 0.33
C LYS A 72 8.85 -2.16 -0.14
N ILE A 73 7.86 -1.33 0.19
CA ILE A 73 7.84 0.10 -0.14
C ILE A 73 9.05 0.78 0.50
N LEU A 74 9.29 0.57 1.80
CA LEU A 74 10.46 1.15 2.48
C LEU A 74 11.78 0.60 1.92
N ALA A 75 11.88 -0.71 1.67
CA ALA A 75 13.08 -1.32 1.13
C ALA A 75 13.43 -0.80 -0.28
N GLY A 76 12.41 -0.47 -1.08
CA GLY A 76 12.57 0.13 -2.41
C GLY A 76 13.03 1.59 -2.41
N LEU A 77 12.95 2.27 -1.27
CA LEU A 77 13.47 3.64 -1.12
C LEU A 77 14.95 3.63 -0.75
N PRO A 78 15.78 4.52 -1.33
CA PRO A 78 17.13 4.78 -0.85
C PRO A 78 17.12 5.19 0.63
N GLN A 79 18.19 4.88 1.36
CA GLN A 79 18.26 5.14 2.81
C GLN A 79 17.97 6.61 3.17
N GLU A 80 18.58 7.56 2.46
CA GLU A 80 18.35 8.99 2.66
C GLU A 80 16.86 9.37 2.52
N LYS A 81 16.17 8.80 1.51
CA LYS A 81 14.75 9.07 1.27
C LYS A 81 13.87 8.43 2.34
N ARG A 82 14.25 7.25 2.86
CA ARG A 82 13.56 6.63 4.00
C ARG A 82 13.66 7.49 5.26
N GLU A 83 14.85 7.99 5.58
CA GLU A 83 15.08 8.83 6.75
C GLU A 83 14.25 10.13 6.66
N ARG A 84 14.27 10.78 5.49
CA ARG A 84 13.40 11.95 5.22
C ARG A 84 11.90 11.62 5.34
N LEU A 85 11.46 10.43 4.93
CA LEU A 85 10.06 10.03 5.10
C LEU A 85 9.69 9.89 6.58
N LEU A 86 10.59 9.39 7.43
CA LEU A 86 10.38 9.27 8.87
C LEU A 86 10.27 10.63 9.57
N GLU A 87 10.94 11.67 9.05
CA GLU A 87 10.81 13.04 9.53
C GLU A 87 9.39 13.59 9.29
N ASN A 88 8.75 13.21 8.18
CA ASN A 88 7.36 13.55 7.89
C ASN A 88 6.39 12.47 8.38
N LYS A 89 6.13 12.46 9.69
CA LYS A 89 5.25 11.49 10.36
C LYS A 89 3.85 11.39 9.74
N ALA A 90 3.30 12.49 9.23
CA ALA A 90 1.98 12.50 8.61
C ALA A 90 1.99 11.72 7.28
N LEU A 91 2.96 12.02 6.42
CA LEU A 91 3.14 11.34 5.15
C LEU A 91 3.54 9.87 5.34
N HIS A 92 4.42 9.58 6.30
CA HIS A 92 4.76 8.21 6.66
C HIS A 92 3.53 7.36 7.02
N LYS A 93 2.61 7.90 7.82
CA LYS A 93 1.36 7.19 8.20
C LYS A 93 0.42 6.94 7.02
N LYS A 94 0.40 7.84 6.02
CA LYS A 94 -0.38 7.64 4.79
C LYS A 94 0.16 6.50 3.93
N ILE A 95 1.48 6.30 3.93
CA ILE A 95 2.13 5.27 3.10
C ILE A 95 2.19 3.93 3.83
N ILE A 96 2.57 3.95 5.11
CA ILE A 96 2.69 2.79 5.98
C ILE A 96 1.38 2.63 6.75
N LEU A 97 0.37 2.09 6.07
CA LEU A 97 -0.95 1.87 6.66
C LEU A 97 -0.92 0.70 7.64
N GLU A 98 -1.61 0.87 8.76
CA GLU A 98 -1.92 -0.19 9.70
C GLU A 98 -3.33 -0.72 9.41
N LEU A 99 -3.48 -2.04 9.39
CA LEU A 99 -4.75 -2.77 9.24
C LEU A 99 -5.16 -3.37 10.59
#